data_AF-K1LZB6-F1
#
_entry.id   AF-K1LZB6-F1
#
_cell.length_a   1.000
_cell.length_b   1.000
_cell.length_c   1.000
_cell.angle_alpha   90.00
_cell.angle_beta   90.00
_cell.angle_gamma   90.00
#
_symmetry.space_group_name_H-M   'P 1'
#
loop_
_entity.id
_entity.type
_entity.pdbx_description
1 polymer ?
#
loop_
_entity_poly.entity_id
_entity_poly.type
_entity_poly.pdbx_seq_one_letter_code
_entity_poly.pdbx_strand_id
1 'polypeptide(L)'
;MLQKKKITKVLSTITLSSALLLSATVVAGNEQVNVVEASTRSVRLTHNAYVYNYKGKRIKGARTLKKGRSVKAYRTKTIRGKKYLYIGNHRYINLANTKKNSANKALFKVEVVYPSPAYKLPNKHITKTFVDGTVNVYAKKKDNRGKTWYKVGTNKWINSELTHKITEKFHQEAETTTKQNVNTTQSTQTNSTNTPNANSSSSIQHNETTNTKFNNEYTNIKDSDFATKLEQEFIAQLNELRQSKGLNPLALDTSLQEYARTRATEAITSFSHARPDGSHTQYAEVLAGGAVDNTDTPSVQAKIRLDNFIYHDAGSNWEHRDILLSSQYTKIGVGIAWNPNSSNGFLGYRLIANLK
;
A
#
# COMPACT_ATOMS: atom_id res chain seq x y z
N MET A 1 30.13 -16.14 58.53
CA MET A 1 28.83 -15.54 58.15
C MET A 1 29.02 -14.62 56.95
N LEU A 2 28.72 -15.11 55.74
CA LEU A 2 28.60 -14.30 54.53
C LEU A 2 27.35 -14.79 53.79
N GLN A 3 26.26 -14.03 53.82
CA GLN A 3 25.06 -14.33 53.04
C GLN A 3 25.12 -13.62 51.68
N LYS A 4 25.21 -14.41 50.61
CA LYS A 4 25.05 -13.98 49.21
C LYS A 4 23.59 -13.59 48.97
N LYS A 5 23.31 -12.30 48.69
CA LYS A 5 22.01 -11.87 48.18
C LYS A 5 21.97 -12.01 46.65
N LYS A 6 21.05 -12.85 46.17
CA LYS A 6 20.69 -13.01 44.76
C LYS A 6 20.13 -11.70 44.21
N ILE A 7 20.67 -11.22 43.08
CA ILE A 7 20.09 -10.10 42.31
C ILE A 7 19.28 -10.71 41.18
N THR A 8 17.96 -10.78 41.37
CA THR A 8 17.00 -11.15 40.33
C THR A 8 16.71 -9.92 39.47
N LYS A 9 17.02 -9.97 38.17
CA LYS A 9 16.57 -8.98 37.18
C LYS A 9 15.05 -9.05 37.06
N VAL A 10 14.35 -8.00 37.48
CA VAL A 10 12.91 -7.82 37.22
C VAL A 10 12.75 -6.92 36.00
N LEU A 11 12.07 -7.45 34.97
CA LEU A 11 11.59 -6.70 33.81
C LEU A 11 10.69 -5.54 34.27
N SER A 12 11.06 -4.30 33.92
CA SER A 12 10.17 -3.16 34.09
C SER A 12 9.14 -3.13 32.96
N THR A 13 7.95 -3.67 33.23
CA THR A 13 6.75 -3.47 32.42
C THR A 13 6.31 -2.01 32.49
N ILE A 14 5.98 -1.45 31.32
CA ILE A 14 5.49 -0.09 31.16
C ILE A 14 4.05 -0.04 31.69
N THR A 15 3.84 0.52 32.88
CA THR A 15 2.49 0.85 33.36
C THR A 15 2.03 2.16 32.71
N LEU A 16 1.02 2.08 31.83
CA LEU A 16 0.23 3.22 31.39
C LEU A 16 -0.56 3.77 32.60
N SER A 17 -0.28 5.00 33.03
CA SER A 17 -1.12 5.68 34.02
C SER A 17 -2.31 6.35 33.33
N SER A 18 -3.49 5.77 33.56
CA SER A 18 -4.82 6.32 33.32
C SER A 18 -5.07 7.55 34.19
N ALA A 19 -5.68 8.60 33.61
CA ALA A 19 -6.17 9.76 34.34
C ALA A 19 -7.69 9.83 34.21
N LEU A 20 -8.36 9.45 35.30
CA LEU A 20 -9.80 9.50 35.56
C LEU A 20 -10.36 10.93 35.37
N LEU A 21 -11.50 11.08 34.70
CA LEU A 21 -12.34 12.28 34.79
C LEU A 21 -13.69 11.87 35.38
N LEU A 22 -13.98 12.43 36.56
CA LEU A 22 -15.29 12.39 37.21
C LEU A 22 -16.23 13.39 36.53
N SER A 23 -17.36 12.90 36.04
CA SER A 23 -18.63 13.63 36.02
C SER A 23 -19.75 12.61 36.08
N ALA A 24 -20.47 12.59 37.20
CA ALA A 24 -21.57 11.68 37.47
C ALA A 24 -22.81 12.07 36.67
N THR A 25 -23.36 11.10 35.95
CA THR A 25 -24.81 10.89 35.78
C THR A 25 -25.02 9.40 35.54
N VAL A 26 -25.86 8.81 36.36
CA VAL A 26 -26.10 7.36 36.45
C VAL A 26 -27.12 6.98 35.38
N VAL A 27 -26.72 6.15 34.41
CA VAL A 27 -27.63 5.22 33.70
C VAL A 27 -26.85 3.95 33.41
N ALA A 28 -27.36 2.84 33.93
CA ALA A 28 -26.82 1.50 33.74
C ALA A 28 -27.04 1.02 32.30
N GLY A 29 -25.99 0.50 31.67
CA GLY A 29 -26.03 -0.15 30.36
C GLY A 29 -24.63 -0.60 29.97
N ASN A 30 -24.46 -1.91 29.77
CA ASN A 30 -23.20 -2.51 29.34
C ASN A 30 -22.87 -2.09 27.90
N GLU A 31 -22.09 -1.02 27.75
CA GLU A 31 -21.32 -0.77 26.53
C GLU A 31 -19.85 -0.60 26.92
N GLN A 32 -18.97 -1.34 26.24
CA GLN A 32 -17.53 -1.09 26.31
C GLN A 32 -17.28 0.30 25.72
N VAL A 33 -17.10 1.29 26.62
CA VAL A 33 -16.81 2.67 26.27
C VAL A 33 -15.50 2.72 25.50
N ASN A 34 -15.59 3.03 24.20
CA ASN A 34 -14.45 3.29 23.35
C ASN A 34 -13.77 4.59 23.86
N VAL A 35 -12.70 4.47 24.66
CA VAL A 35 -11.96 5.62 25.16
C VAL A 35 -11.22 6.24 23.98
N VAL A 36 -11.79 7.31 23.42
CA VAL A 36 -11.18 8.09 22.34
C VAL A 36 -9.83 8.62 22.82
N GLU A 37 -8.74 8.09 22.26
CA GLU A 37 -7.40 8.65 22.46
C GLU A 37 -7.41 10.14 22.07
N ALA A 38 -7.08 11.03 23.00
CA ALA A 38 -7.03 12.46 22.73
C ALA A 38 -6.04 12.75 21.58
N SER A 39 -6.52 13.40 20.52
CA SER A 39 -5.72 13.71 19.34
C SER A 39 -4.44 14.48 19.71
N THR A 40 -3.28 13.89 19.41
CA THR A 40 -1.98 14.50 19.71
C THR A 40 -1.50 15.35 18.53
N ARG A 41 -1.00 16.56 18.80
CA ARG A 41 -0.37 17.43 17.79
C ARG A 41 1.06 17.77 18.15
N SER A 42 1.96 17.74 17.16
CA SER A 42 3.34 18.21 17.34
C SER A 42 3.40 19.72 17.15
N VAL A 43 3.89 20.47 18.14
CA VAL A 43 4.10 21.94 18.03
C VAL A 43 5.59 22.27 18.08
N ARG A 44 6.03 23.28 17.33
CA ARG A 44 7.43 23.72 17.34
C ARG A 44 7.58 24.93 18.26
N LEU A 45 8.59 24.88 19.11
CA LEU A 45 8.95 25.96 20.01
C LEU A 45 9.60 27.11 19.23
N THR A 46 9.03 28.31 19.31
CA THR A 46 9.60 29.55 18.75
C THR A 46 10.57 30.22 19.72
N HIS A 47 10.44 29.93 21.02
CA HIS A 47 11.29 30.41 22.10
C HIS A 47 11.64 29.26 23.05
N ASN A 48 12.61 29.47 23.94
CA ASN A 48 12.81 28.53 25.04
C ASN A 48 11.53 28.46 25.88
N ALA A 49 11.11 27.26 26.28
CA ALA A 49 9.88 27.04 27.00
C ALA A 49 10.16 26.43 28.38
N TYR A 50 9.75 27.14 29.43
CA TYR A 50 9.68 26.59 30.77
C TYR A 50 8.49 25.65 30.90
N VAL A 51 8.63 24.68 31.81
CA VAL A 51 7.58 23.71 32.12
C VAL A 51 6.84 24.14 33.39
N TYR A 52 5.52 24.09 33.34
CA TYR A 52 4.60 24.50 34.39
C TYR A 52 3.75 23.31 34.85
N ASN A 53 3.26 23.38 36.08
CA ASN A 53 2.24 22.45 36.58
C ASN A 53 0.81 22.91 36.21
N TYR A 54 -0.20 22.14 36.60
CA TYR A 54 -1.61 22.44 36.31
C TYR A 54 -2.15 23.75 36.92
N LYS A 55 -1.45 24.32 37.91
CA LYS A 55 -1.75 25.61 38.55
C LYS A 55 -0.99 26.78 37.90
N GLY A 56 -0.16 26.54 36.89
CA GLY A 56 0.63 27.57 36.20
C GLY A 56 1.90 27.99 36.94
N LYS A 57 2.34 27.23 37.95
CA LYS A 57 3.63 27.46 38.65
C LYS A 57 4.75 26.75 37.89
N ARG A 58 5.86 27.45 37.65
CA ARG A 58 7.05 26.89 36.99
C ARG A 58 7.63 25.75 37.84
N ILE A 59 7.92 24.62 37.20
CA ILE A 59 8.58 23.46 37.81
C ILE A 59 10.10 23.69 37.72
N LYS A 60 10.75 24.04 38.84
CA LYS A 60 12.19 24.41 38.86
C LYS A 60 13.12 23.25 38.45
N GLY A 61 12.78 22.01 38.78
CA GLY A 61 13.57 20.81 38.39
C GLY A 61 13.31 20.30 36.98
N ALA A 62 12.35 20.88 36.24
CA ALA A 62 12.10 20.47 34.86
C ALA A 62 13.07 21.18 33.91
N ARG A 63 13.73 20.41 33.05
CA ARG A 63 14.64 20.95 32.03
C ARG A 63 13.89 21.92 31.12
N THR A 64 14.50 23.08 30.87
CA THR A 64 13.95 24.05 29.91
C THR A 64 14.01 23.46 28.51
N LEU A 65 12.88 23.50 27.81
CA LEU A 65 12.79 23.03 26.44
C LEU A 65 13.35 24.09 25.50
N LYS A 66 14.32 23.72 24.67
CA LYS A 66 15.05 24.69 23.83
C LYS A 66 14.25 25.07 22.58
N LYS A 67 14.40 26.33 22.16
CA LYS A 67 13.88 26.88 20.89
C LYS A 67 14.19 25.94 19.73
N GLY A 68 13.27 25.84 18.77
CA GLY A 68 13.40 25.03 17.57
C GLY A 68 13.02 23.56 17.74
N ARG A 69 12.93 23.06 18.98
CA ARG A 69 12.46 21.68 19.25
C ARG A 69 10.96 21.56 19.03
N SER A 70 10.53 20.37 18.62
CA SER A 70 9.12 20.00 18.54
C SER A 70 8.70 19.22 19.78
N VAL A 71 7.51 19.50 20.30
CA VAL A 71 6.92 18.80 21.44
C VAL A 71 5.52 18.31 21.12
N LYS A 72 5.18 17.12 21.62
CA LYS A 72 3.81 16.61 21.53
C LYS A 72 2.92 17.37 22.52
N ALA A 73 1.79 17.85 22.03
CA ALA A 73 0.77 18.52 22.82
C ALA A 73 -0.57 17.80 22.64
N TYR A 74 -1.29 17.64 23.73
CA TYR A 74 -2.51 16.84 23.79
C TYR A 74 -3.76 17.72 23.85
N ARG A 75 -3.72 18.80 24.66
CA ARG A 75 -4.82 19.76 24.78
C ARG A 75 -4.31 21.14 25.17
N THR A 76 -5.18 22.14 25.00
CA THR A 76 -4.92 23.51 25.46
C THR A 76 -5.69 23.74 26.76
N LYS A 77 -5.07 24.38 27.75
CA LYS A 77 -5.72 24.78 29.01
C LYS A 77 -5.42 26.25 29.28
N THR A 78 -6.44 27.01 29.65
CA THR A 78 -6.26 28.36 30.15
C THR A 78 -5.98 28.30 31.65
N ILE A 79 -4.88 28.90 32.10
CA ILE A 79 -4.49 28.99 33.51
C ILE A 79 -4.20 30.47 33.79
N ARG A 80 -5.00 31.10 34.66
CA ARG A 80 -4.85 32.52 35.03
C ARG A 80 -4.79 33.44 33.80
N GLY A 81 -5.76 33.32 32.90
CA GLY A 81 -5.87 34.14 31.67
C GLY A 81 -4.87 33.81 30.55
N LYS A 82 -3.86 32.96 30.80
CA LYS A 82 -2.85 32.56 29.79
C LYS A 82 -3.12 31.16 29.27
N LYS A 83 -2.94 30.94 27.96
CA LYS A 83 -3.12 29.62 27.33
C LYS A 83 -1.84 28.79 27.45
N TYR A 84 -1.99 27.53 27.85
CA TYR A 84 -0.92 26.55 27.97
C TYR A 84 -1.25 25.28 27.20
N LEU A 85 -0.22 24.62 26.66
CA LEU A 85 -0.34 23.29 26.06
C LEU A 85 0.03 22.23 27.08
N TYR A 86 -0.84 21.23 27.27
CA TYR A 86 -0.54 20.02 28.04
C TYR A 86 0.39 19.12 27.23
N ILE A 87 1.52 18.73 27.82
CA ILE A 87 2.59 17.94 27.17
C ILE A 87 2.80 16.56 27.84
N GLY A 88 1.84 16.10 28.64
CA GLY A 88 1.92 14.83 29.40
C GLY A 88 2.42 15.00 30.83
N ASN A 89 2.27 13.98 31.67
CA ASN A 89 2.80 13.91 33.05
C ASN A 89 2.52 15.14 33.92
N HIS A 90 1.29 15.67 33.87
CA HIS A 90 0.87 16.91 34.56
C HIS A 90 1.69 18.17 34.21
N ARG A 91 2.36 18.18 33.06
CA ARG A 91 3.24 19.27 32.60
C ARG A 91 2.61 20.09 31.49
N TYR A 92 2.91 21.39 31.52
CA TYR A 92 2.37 22.40 30.64
C TYR A 92 3.46 23.33 30.12
N ILE A 93 3.29 23.88 28.93
CA ILE A 93 4.14 24.94 28.37
C ILE A 93 3.29 26.11 27.88
N ASN A 94 3.82 27.32 27.91
CA ASN A 94 3.09 28.50 27.43
C ASN A 94 2.85 28.38 25.91
N LEU A 95 1.59 28.50 25.48
CA LEU A 95 1.20 28.41 24.07
C LEU A 95 1.92 29.47 23.22
N ALA A 96 2.15 30.67 23.76
CA ALA A 96 2.83 31.77 23.05
C ALA A 96 4.30 31.46 22.69
N ASN A 97 4.94 30.53 23.40
CA ASN A 97 6.31 30.09 23.08
C ASN A 97 6.33 29.04 21.96
N THR A 98 5.17 28.76 21.38
CA THR A 98 4.98 27.79 20.32
C THR A 98 4.39 28.48 19.10
N LYS A 99 4.77 28.02 17.92
CA LYS A 99 3.93 28.20 16.75
C LYS A 99 3.14 26.92 16.58
N LYS A 100 1.89 27.01 16.15
CA LYS A 100 1.25 25.87 15.50
C LYS A 100 2.25 25.42 14.45
N ASN A 101 2.75 24.18 14.53
CA ASN A 101 3.16 23.58 13.28
C ASN A 101 1.85 23.55 12.52
N SER A 102 1.75 24.38 11.48
CA SER A 102 0.73 24.19 10.47
C SER A 102 0.72 22.68 10.21
N ALA A 103 -0.45 22.04 10.32
CA ALA A 103 -0.61 20.71 9.76
C ALA A 103 0.07 20.79 8.40
N ASN A 104 1.12 19.97 8.17
CA ASN A 104 2.00 20.17 7.03
C ASN A 104 1.09 20.39 5.82
N LYS A 105 1.14 21.57 5.19
CA LYS A 105 0.34 21.80 4.00
C LYS A 105 0.77 20.72 3.01
N ALA A 106 -0.17 19.92 2.55
CA ALA A 106 0.13 18.91 1.54
C ALA A 106 0.75 19.63 0.35
N LEU A 107 1.92 19.18 -0.08
CA LEU A 107 2.62 19.71 -1.25
C LEU A 107 1.83 19.38 -2.52
N PHE A 108 1.34 18.15 -2.59
CA PHE A 108 0.50 17.59 -3.66
C PHE A 108 -0.08 16.26 -3.17
N LYS A 109 -1.01 15.68 -3.93
CA LYS A 109 -1.51 14.32 -3.72
C LYS A 109 -0.80 13.35 -4.66
N VAL A 110 -0.62 12.12 -4.21
CA VAL A 110 -0.16 11.01 -5.04
C VAL A 110 -1.12 9.85 -4.87
N GLU A 111 -1.34 9.10 -5.94
CA GLU A 111 -1.96 7.80 -5.87
C GLU A 111 -0.86 6.77 -5.57
N VAL A 112 -1.04 6.00 -4.51
CA VAL A 112 -0.11 4.92 -4.17
C VAL A 112 -0.57 3.68 -4.92
N VAL A 113 0.15 3.35 -6.00
CA VAL A 113 -0.26 2.35 -7.00
C VAL A 113 -0.37 0.95 -6.40
N TYR A 114 0.41 0.66 -5.35
CA TYR A 114 0.34 -0.58 -4.57
C TYR A 114 0.56 -0.30 -3.09
N PRO A 115 -0.03 -1.06 -2.14
CA PRO A 115 0.20 -0.90 -0.71
C PRO A 115 1.69 -0.82 -0.38
N SER A 116 2.20 0.39 -0.17
CA SER A 116 3.62 0.65 -0.02
C SER A 116 3.97 0.49 1.46
N PRO A 117 5.01 -0.29 1.80
CA PRO A 117 5.53 -0.30 3.16
C PRO A 117 5.95 1.12 3.55
N ALA A 118 5.45 1.61 4.68
CA ALA A 118 5.85 2.91 5.19
C ALA A 118 7.13 2.77 6.00
N TYR A 119 8.06 3.72 5.83
CA TYR A 119 9.34 3.74 6.53
C TYR A 119 9.40 4.88 7.54
N LYS A 120 10.08 4.67 8.67
CA LYS A 120 10.27 5.73 9.68
C LYS A 120 11.08 6.90 9.13
N LEU A 121 12.04 6.59 8.26
CA LEU A 121 12.89 7.51 7.51
C LEU A 121 13.19 6.88 6.14
N PRO A 122 13.50 7.68 5.11
CA PRO A 122 13.87 7.20 3.78
C PRO A 122 14.89 6.06 3.84
N ASN A 123 14.55 4.91 3.23
CA ASN A 123 15.40 3.73 3.12
C ASN A 123 16.01 3.24 4.47
N LYS A 124 15.28 3.38 5.59
CA LYS A 124 15.71 2.89 6.92
C LYS A 124 14.72 1.87 7.50
N HIS A 125 14.43 1.92 8.79
CA HIS A 125 13.52 0.99 9.44
C HIS A 125 12.09 1.11 8.89
N ILE A 126 11.60 0.00 8.37
CA ILE A 126 10.21 -0.21 7.99
C ILE A 126 9.30 -0.06 9.22
N THR A 127 8.15 0.58 9.03
CA THR A 127 7.02 0.51 9.96
C THR A 127 6.19 -0.71 9.59
N LYS A 128 5.60 -1.40 10.57
CA LYS A 128 4.70 -2.56 10.31
C LYS A 128 3.37 -2.14 9.66
N THR A 129 3.35 -1.04 8.91
CA THR A 129 2.15 -0.46 8.32
C THR A 129 2.38 -0.16 6.85
N PHE A 130 1.38 -0.46 6.04
CA PHE A 130 1.34 -0.15 4.63
C PHE A 130 0.52 1.12 4.40
N VAL A 131 0.69 1.74 3.24
CA VAL A 131 -0.03 2.94 2.80
C VAL A 131 -0.52 2.66 1.39
N ASP A 132 -1.80 2.85 1.14
CA ASP A 132 -2.49 2.64 -0.12
C ASP A 132 -3.37 3.85 -0.48
N GLY A 133 -3.89 3.86 -1.71
CA GLY A 133 -4.82 4.86 -2.20
C GLY A 133 -4.24 6.26 -2.40
N THR A 134 -5.13 7.26 -2.54
CA THR A 134 -4.74 8.65 -2.67
C THR A 134 -4.23 9.21 -1.34
N VAL A 135 -2.96 9.61 -1.29
CA VAL A 135 -2.35 10.18 -0.08
C VAL A 135 -1.74 11.56 -0.31
N ASN A 136 -1.78 12.36 0.75
CA ASN A 136 -1.14 13.66 0.78
C ASN A 136 0.37 13.52 0.97
N VAL A 137 1.16 14.19 0.15
CA VAL A 137 2.62 14.28 0.30
C VAL A 137 2.97 15.55 1.07
N TYR A 138 3.67 15.39 2.19
CA TYR A 138 4.03 16.49 3.09
C TYR A 138 5.50 16.91 3.00
N ALA A 139 6.36 16.04 2.47
CA ALA A 139 7.78 16.32 2.24
C ALA A 139 8.35 15.37 1.19
N LYS A 140 9.42 15.78 0.52
CA LYS A 140 10.22 14.96 -0.39
C LYS A 140 11.65 14.89 0.13
N LYS A 141 12.30 13.73 0.04
CA LYS A 141 13.71 13.58 0.41
C LYS A 141 14.39 12.54 -0.49
N LYS A 142 15.62 12.82 -0.92
CA LYS A 142 16.46 11.81 -1.57
C LYS A 142 17.23 11.01 -0.52
N ASP A 143 17.36 9.70 -0.72
CA ASP A 143 18.25 8.87 0.09
C ASP A 143 19.70 8.93 -0.43
N ASN A 144 20.59 8.18 0.20
CA ASN A 144 22.01 8.07 -0.16
C ASN A 144 22.24 7.36 -1.50
N ARG A 145 21.20 6.79 -2.12
CA ARG A 145 21.22 6.15 -3.44
C ARG A 145 20.54 7.01 -4.50
N GLY A 146 20.16 8.25 -4.16
CA GLY A 146 19.50 9.19 -5.06
C GLY A 146 17.99 8.96 -5.25
N LYS A 147 17.39 7.92 -4.64
CA LYS A 147 15.96 7.63 -4.77
C LYS A 147 15.13 8.64 -3.99
N THR A 148 13.99 9.03 -4.56
CA THR A 148 13.09 10.02 -3.95
C THR A 148 12.04 9.35 -3.06
N TRP A 149 11.82 9.94 -1.89
CA TRP A 149 10.89 9.43 -0.87
C TRP A 149 9.88 10.50 -0.50
N TYR A 150 8.61 10.11 -0.40
CA TYR A 150 7.49 10.96 -0.03
C TYR A 150 7.05 10.71 1.40
N LYS A 151 7.01 11.77 2.21
CA LYS A 151 6.47 11.72 3.56
C LYS A 151 4.96 11.85 3.49
N VAL A 152 4.25 10.80 3.86
CA VAL A 152 2.78 10.70 3.78
C VAL A 152 2.11 10.69 5.15
N GLY A 153 2.90 10.73 6.22
CA GLY A 153 2.38 10.80 7.58
C GLY A 153 3.48 10.95 8.63
N THR A 154 3.10 10.85 9.89
CA THR A 154 4.06 10.85 11.01
C THR A 154 4.86 9.56 10.98
N ASN A 155 6.18 9.66 10.77
CA ASN A 155 7.08 8.51 10.61
C ASN A 155 6.66 7.56 9.49
N LYS A 156 6.02 8.07 8.43
CA LYS A 156 5.65 7.29 7.25
C LYS A 156 6.23 7.96 6.01
N TRP A 157 7.23 7.30 5.43
CA TRP A 157 7.85 7.62 4.16
C TRP A 157 7.63 6.47 3.19
N ILE A 158 7.23 6.76 1.96
CA ILE A 158 7.07 5.79 0.87
C ILE A 158 8.01 6.14 -0.28
N ASN A 159 8.43 5.16 -1.05
CA ASN A 159 9.27 5.39 -2.24
C ASN A 159 8.40 6.05 -3.32
N SER A 160 8.85 7.15 -3.91
CA SER A 160 8.09 7.85 -4.96
C SER A 160 7.90 7.01 -6.23
N GLU A 161 8.77 6.04 -6.49
CA GLU A 161 8.66 5.10 -7.62
C GLU A 161 7.40 4.23 -7.54
N LEU A 162 6.79 4.10 -6.35
CA LEU A 162 5.55 3.34 -6.13
C LEU A 162 4.31 4.22 -6.17
N THR A 163 4.40 5.43 -6.74
CA THR A 163 3.34 6.43 -6.68
C THR A 163 3.17 7.16 -8.00
N HIS A 164 1.93 7.50 -8.36
CA HIS A 164 1.61 8.39 -9.48
C HIS A 164 1.23 9.78 -8.97
N LYS A 165 1.76 10.82 -9.60
CA LYS A 165 1.50 12.20 -9.20
C LYS A 165 0.16 12.63 -9.79
N ILE A 166 -0.79 12.97 -8.93
CA ILE A 166 -2.07 13.50 -9.40
C ILE A 166 -1.85 14.96 -9.76
N THR A 167 -1.72 15.24 -11.06
CA THR A 167 -1.70 16.61 -11.60
C THR A 167 -3.14 17.07 -11.74
N GLU A 168 -3.48 18.30 -11.32
CA GLU A 168 -4.86 18.84 -11.22
C GLU A 168 -5.62 19.03 -12.55
N LYS A 169 -5.56 18.08 -13.49
CA LYS A 169 -6.30 18.10 -14.76
C LYS A 169 -7.37 17.01 -14.92
N PHE A 170 -7.75 16.32 -13.85
CA PHE A 170 -8.83 15.32 -13.89
C PHE A 170 -9.91 15.61 -12.85
N HIS A 171 -10.59 16.75 -12.97
CA HIS A 171 -11.89 17.00 -12.34
C HIS A 171 -12.71 17.96 -13.23
N GLN A 172 -13.19 17.45 -14.37
CA GLN A 172 -14.33 17.98 -15.10
C GLN A 172 -14.87 16.82 -15.93
N GLU A 173 -15.83 16.09 -15.36
CA GLU A 173 -16.86 15.25 -16.02
C GLU A 173 -17.45 14.30 -14.97
N ALA A 174 -18.03 14.87 -13.92
CA ALA A 174 -18.89 14.14 -13.00
C ALA A 174 -19.82 15.13 -12.27
N GLU A 175 -20.53 16.00 -13.01
CA GLU A 175 -21.61 16.81 -12.43
C GLU A 175 -22.54 17.36 -13.54
N THR A 176 -23.38 16.48 -14.08
CA THR A 176 -24.67 16.75 -14.78
C THR A 176 -25.25 15.35 -15.04
N THR A 177 -26.37 14.90 -14.47
CA THR A 177 -27.68 15.55 -14.37
C THR A 177 -28.53 14.74 -13.37
N THR A 178 -29.05 15.38 -12.33
CA THR A 178 -30.24 14.89 -11.62
C THR A 178 -31.39 15.80 -12.00
N LYS A 179 -32.46 15.21 -12.56
CA LYS A 179 -33.89 15.59 -12.51
C LYS A 179 -34.57 15.38 -13.87
N GLN A 180 -35.35 14.30 -13.99
CA GLN A 180 -36.73 14.28 -14.51
C GLN A 180 -37.37 13.01 -13.91
N ASN A 181 -38.18 13.13 -12.86
CA ASN A 181 -39.61 13.43 -12.82
C ASN A 181 -40.49 12.40 -13.57
N VAL A 182 -41.37 11.77 -12.79
CA VAL A 182 -42.38 10.77 -13.16
C VAL A 182 -43.56 11.48 -13.84
N ASN A 183 -44.04 10.96 -14.96
CA ASN A 183 -45.48 10.87 -15.31
C ASN A 183 -45.72 10.04 -16.59
N THR A 184 -46.21 8.82 -16.37
CA THR A 184 -47.41 8.15 -16.89
C THR A 184 -48.01 8.52 -18.27
N THR A 185 -48.15 7.48 -19.09
CA THR A 185 -49.28 7.15 -20.03
C THR A 185 -49.53 8.05 -21.23
N GLN A 186 -49.44 7.49 -22.45
CA GLN A 186 -50.61 7.02 -23.23
C GLN A 186 -50.20 6.38 -24.57
N SER A 187 -50.83 5.26 -24.86
CA SER A 187 -50.83 4.50 -26.12
C SER A 187 -51.67 5.17 -27.21
N THR A 188 -51.26 5.02 -28.48
CA THR A 188 -52.10 4.81 -29.69
C THR A 188 -51.16 4.54 -30.87
N GLN A 189 -51.00 3.32 -31.41
CA GLN A 189 -51.83 2.59 -32.41
C GLN A 189 -52.18 3.43 -33.65
N THR A 190 -51.65 3.12 -34.85
CA THR A 190 -52.22 2.25 -35.93
C THR A 190 -51.35 2.46 -37.21
N ASN A 191 -51.23 1.64 -38.27
CA ASN A 191 -51.98 0.53 -38.90
C ASN A 191 -50.97 -0.28 -39.77
N SER A 192 -50.88 -1.61 -39.67
CA SER A 192 -51.70 -2.68 -40.30
C SER A 192 -51.28 -3.08 -41.72
N THR A 193 -50.90 -4.37 -41.89
CA THR A 193 -51.71 -5.34 -42.68
C THR A 193 -51.20 -6.79 -42.56
N ASN A 194 -52.07 -7.65 -42.01
CA ASN A 194 -52.47 -9.03 -42.39
C ASN A 194 -51.44 -10.18 -42.52
N THR A 195 -51.63 -11.46 -42.15
CA THR A 195 -52.53 -12.39 -41.37
C THR A 195 -51.91 -13.82 -41.64
N PRO A 196 -52.33 -15.01 -41.09
CA PRO A 196 -52.97 -15.41 -39.83
C PRO A 196 -52.10 -16.29 -38.89
N ASN A 197 -52.68 -16.45 -37.70
CA ASN A 197 -52.30 -17.08 -36.45
C ASN A 197 -52.63 -18.60 -36.36
N ALA A 198 -51.89 -19.37 -35.55
CA ALA A 198 -52.43 -20.43 -34.69
C ALA A 198 -51.47 -20.85 -33.54
N ASN A 199 -51.63 -20.21 -32.38
CA ASN A 199 -51.66 -20.74 -30.98
C ASN A 199 -50.91 -22.04 -30.60
N SER A 200 -49.93 -21.94 -29.67
CA SER A 200 -50.12 -22.20 -28.21
C SER A 200 -48.81 -22.56 -27.47
N SER A 201 -48.37 -21.62 -26.63
CA SER A 201 -47.87 -21.75 -25.26
C SER A 201 -46.69 -22.67 -24.86
N SER A 202 -45.58 -21.99 -24.57
CA SER A 202 -44.81 -22.04 -23.31
C SER A 202 -43.75 -23.13 -23.08
N SER A 203 -42.47 -22.76 -23.33
CA SER A 203 -41.46 -22.70 -22.26
C SER A 203 -40.25 -21.87 -22.70
N ILE A 204 -39.67 -21.17 -21.73
CA ILE A 204 -38.68 -20.09 -21.87
C ILE A 204 -37.33 -20.66 -22.33
N GLN A 205 -36.85 -20.24 -23.50
CA GLN A 205 -35.42 -20.25 -23.83
C GLN A 205 -34.90 -18.81 -23.78
N HIS A 206 -34.10 -18.51 -22.76
CA HIS A 206 -33.12 -17.44 -22.84
C HIS A 206 -32.01 -17.90 -23.79
N ASN A 207 -32.04 -17.40 -25.03
CA ASN A 207 -30.90 -17.53 -25.93
C ASN A 207 -29.91 -16.40 -25.63
N GLU A 208 -28.68 -16.80 -25.36
CA GLU A 208 -27.50 -15.96 -25.25
C GLU A 208 -27.34 -15.11 -26.52
N THR A 209 -27.17 -13.80 -26.35
CA THR A 209 -26.52 -12.97 -27.36
C THR A 209 -25.13 -12.63 -26.85
N THR A 210 -24.14 -13.29 -27.44
CA THR A 210 -22.73 -13.07 -27.22
C THR A 210 -22.25 -11.74 -27.82
N ASN A 211 -21.37 -11.09 -27.04
CA ASN A 211 -20.22 -10.25 -27.41
C ASN A 211 -20.40 -8.97 -28.25
N THR A 212 -19.77 -7.88 -27.78
CA THR A 212 -18.50 -7.34 -28.33
C THR A 212 -18.13 -5.96 -27.75
N LYS A 213 -17.42 -5.87 -26.61
CA LYS A 213 -16.75 -4.60 -26.17
C LYS A 213 -15.46 -4.72 -25.35
N PHE A 214 -14.78 -5.89 -25.29
CA PHE A 214 -13.54 -6.05 -24.51
C PHE A 214 -12.23 -6.22 -25.32
N ASN A 215 -12.30 -6.37 -26.64
CA ASN A 215 -11.15 -6.91 -27.39
C ASN A 215 -10.08 -5.90 -27.83
N ASN A 216 -10.38 -4.60 -27.92
CA ASN A 216 -9.42 -3.64 -28.53
C ASN A 216 -8.45 -2.96 -27.55
N GLU A 217 -8.66 -3.03 -26.24
CA GLU A 217 -7.86 -2.24 -25.29
C GLU A 217 -6.51 -2.90 -24.92
N TYR A 218 -6.40 -4.23 -24.99
CA TYR A 218 -5.21 -4.98 -24.55
C TYR A 218 -4.44 -5.69 -25.68
N THR A 219 -4.78 -5.46 -26.95
CA THR A 219 -4.14 -6.15 -28.09
C THR A 219 -2.62 -5.96 -28.07
N ASN A 220 -2.15 -4.73 -27.83
CA ASN A 220 -0.73 -4.40 -27.76
C ASN A 220 0.00 -5.04 -26.57
N ILE A 221 -0.74 -5.40 -25.51
CA ILE A 221 -0.17 -5.99 -24.30
C ILE A 221 -0.14 -7.52 -24.39
N LYS A 222 -1.15 -8.12 -25.06
CA LYS A 222 -1.17 -9.55 -25.35
C LYS A 222 -0.10 -9.96 -26.37
N ASP A 223 0.44 -9.01 -27.13
CA ASP A 223 1.53 -9.29 -28.07
C ASP A 223 2.79 -9.80 -27.36
N SER A 224 3.50 -10.67 -28.08
CA SER A 224 4.78 -11.27 -27.74
C SER A 224 5.86 -10.23 -27.38
N ASP A 225 5.82 -9.02 -27.95
CA ASP A 225 6.78 -7.97 -27.66
C ASP A 225 6.69 -7.48 -26.20
N PHE A 226 5.48 -7.24 -25.68
CA PHE A 226 5.29 -6.83 -24.28
C PHE A 226 5.75 -7.93 -23.32
N ALA A 227 5.32 -9.17 -23.56
CA ALA A 227 5.70 -10.32 -22.74
C ALA A 227 7.22 -10.54 -22.74
N THR A 228 7.84 -10.51 -23.92
CA THR A 228 9.30 -10.67 -24.07
C THR A 228 10.06 -9.55 -23.37
N LYS A 229 9.62 -8.30 -23.50
CA LYS A 229 10.22 -7.17 -22.77
C LYS A 229 10.05 -7.31 -21.27
N LEU A 230 8.92 -7.84 -20.79
CA LEU A 230 8.67 -8.05 -19.37
C LEU A 230 9.63 -9.11 -18.80
N GLU A 231 9.82 -10.21 -19.52
CA GLU A 231 10.80 -11.24 -19.17
C GLU A 231 12.23 -10.68 -19.11
N GLN A 232 12.62 -9.91 -20.13
CA GLN A 232 13.96 -9.28 -20.20
C GLN A 232 14.20 -8.28 -19.07
N GLU A 233 13.23 -7.39 -18.82
CA GLU A 233 13.29 -6.40 -17.73
C GLU A 233 13.38 -7.07 -16.36
N PHE A 234 12.66 -8.18 -16.14
CA PHE A 234 12.75 -8.92 -14.89
C PHE A 234 14.17 -9.45 -14.64
N ILE A 235 14.79 -10.06 -15.67
CA ILE A 235 16.15 -10.58 -15.59
C ILE A 235 17.16 -9.44 -15.37
N ALA A 236 17.02 -8.33 -16.11
CA ALA A 236 17.89 -7.17 -15.98
C ALA A 236 17.85 -6.60 -14.55
N GLN A 237 16.66 -6.33 -14.02
CA GLN A 237 16.50 -5.76 -12.68
C GLN A 237 16.92 -6.74 -11.57
N LEU A 238 16.71 -8.04 -11.75
CA LEU A 238 17.23 -9.06 -10.83
C LEU A 238 18.75 -9.06 -10.84
N ASN A 239 19.38 -8.98 -12.01
CA ASN A 239 20.84 -8.95 -12.14
C ASN A 239 21.45 -7.68 -11.54
N GLU A 240 20.83 -6.52 -11.70
CA GLU A 240 21.22 -5.29 -10.99
C GLU A 240 21.17 -5.49 -9.47
N LEU A 241 20.10 -6.11 -8.96
CA LEU A 241 19.96 -6.42 -7.54
C LEU A 241 21.04 -7.39 -7.06
N ARG A 242 21.31 -8.46 -7.82
CA ARG A 242 22.35 -9.45 -7.52
C ARG A 242 23.73 -8.81 -7.47
N GLN A 243 24.09 -8.00 -8.46
CA GLN A 243 25.34 -7.25 -8.49
C GLN A 243 25.46 -6.29 -7.30
N SER A 244 24.38 -5.59 -6.93
CA SER A 244 24.36 -4.70 -5.76
C SER A 244 24.60 -5.43 -4.42
N LYS A 245 24.42 -6.75 -4.41
CA LYS A 245 24.65 -7.65 -3.27
C LYS A 245 25.96 -8.42 -3.36
N GLY A 246 26.78 -8.16 -4.38
CA GLY A 246 28.04 -8.87 -4.61
C GLY A 246 27.86 -10.28 -5.19
N LEU A 247 26.73 -10.55 -5.82
CA LEU A 247 26.45 -11.83 -6.49
C LEU A 247 26.67 -11.71 -8.00
N ASN A 248 27.04 -12.83 -8.62
CA ASN A 248 27.17 -12.92 -10.07
C ASN A 248 25.80 -12.79 -10.75
N PRO A 249 25.70 -12.07 -11.88
CA PRO A 249 24.48 -12.03 -12.68
C PRO A 249 24.16 -13.43 -13.22
N LEU A 250 22.87 -13.71 -13.39
CA LEU A 250 22.36 -14.90 -14.04
C LEU A 250 22.37 -14.71 -15.55
N ALA A 251 22.85 -15.71 -16.28
CA ALA A 251 22.79 -15.74 -17.74
C ALA A 251 21.42 -16.26 -18.21
N LEU A 252 20.85 -15.64 -19.24
CA LEU A 252 19.65 -16.17 -19.90
C LEU A 252 19.97 -17.52 -20.54
N ASP A 253 19.16 -18.53 -20.24
CA ASP A 253 19.18 -19.84 -20.90
C ASP A 253 17.86 -20.02 -21.67
N THR A 254 17.95 -20.05 -23.00
CA THR A 254 16.77 -20.02 -23.88
C THR A 254 15.88 -21.26 -23.73
N SER A 255 16.48 -22.44 -23.52
CA SER A 255 15.72 -23.66 -23.24
C SER A 255 14.99 -23.58 -21.89
N LEU A 256 15.62 -22.97 -20.88
CA LEU A 256 14.97 -22.72 -19.59
C LEU A 256 13.86 -21.69 -19.69
N GLN A 257 14.01 -20.69 -20.56
CA GLN A 257 12.98 -19.67 -20.84
C GLN A 257 11.76 -20.29 -21.54
N GLU A 258 11.98 -21.14 -22.55
CA GLU A 258 10.89 -21.85 -23.22
C GLU A 258 10.14 -22.76 -22.24
N TYR A 259 10.86 -23.48 -21.39
CA TYR A 259 10.27 -24.26 -20.30
C TYR A 259 9.44 -23.39 -19.34
N ALA A 260 9.96 -22.23 -18.94
CA ALA A 260 9.24 -21.30 -18.06
C ALA A 260 7.95 -20.77 -18.71
N ARG A 261 7.91 -20.57 -20.04
CA ARG A 261 6.70 -20.17 -20.77
C ARG A 261 5.65 -21.29 -20.80
N THR A 262 6.07 -22.54 -20.98
CA THR A 262 5.18 -23.71 -20.83
C THR A 262 4.60 -23.75 -19.42
N ARG A 263 5.44 -23.60 -18.39
CA ARG A 263 5.01 -23.56 -16.99
C ARG A 263 4.06 -22.39 -16.71
N ALA A 264 4.29 -21.23 -17.30
CA ALA A 264 3.42 -20.06 -17.13
C ALA A 264 2.02 -20.34 -17.69
N THR A 265 1.95 -21.00 -18.85
CA THR A 265 0.68 -21.43 -19.46
C THR A 265 -0.05 -22.44 -18.56
N GLU A 266 0.65 -23.44 -18.02
CA GLU A 266 0.08 -24.39 -17.07
C GLU A 266 -0.45 -23.70 -15.80
N ALA A 267 0.26 -22.68 -15.32
CA ALA A 267 -0.12 -21.89 -14.15
C ALA A 267 -1.36 -21.01 -14.35
N ILE A 268 -1.84 -20.84 -15.60
CA ILE A 268 -3.15 -20.22 -15.87
C ILE A 268 -4.26 -21.14 -15.39
N THR A 269 -4.14 -22.44 -15.68
CA THR A 269 -5.11 -23.47 -15.31
C THR A 269 -5.04 -23.81 -13.83
N SER A 270 -3.82 -23.98 -13.29
CA SER A 270 -3.59 -24.32 -11.89
C SER A 270 -2.37 -23.58 -11.36
N PHE A 271 -2.60 -22.58 -10.50
CA PHE A 271 -1.52 -21.79 -9.91
C PHE A 271 -0.79 -22.60 -8.82
N SER A 272 0.14 -23.45 -9.25
CA SER A 272 0.85 -24.41 -8.41
C SER A 272 2.27 -24.71 -8.92
N HIS A 273 3.15 -25.09 -7.99
CA HIS A 273 4.46 -25.70 -8.28
C HIS A 273 4.35 -27.16 -8.75
N ALA A 274 3.19 -27.80 -8.52
CA ALA A 274 2.86 -29.07 -9.17
C ALA A 274 2.31 -28.77 -10.57
N ARG A 275 2.78 -29.52 -11.56
CA ARG A 275 2.28 -29.47 -12.93
C ARG A 275 0.89 -30.14 -13.00
N PRO A 276 0.11 -29.89 -14.07
CA PRO A 276 -1.24 -30.48 -14.20
C PRO A 276 -1.27 -32.01 -14.19
N ASP A 277 -0.19 -32.66 -14.60
CA ASP A 277 -0.01 -34.11 -14.55
C ASP A 277 0.47 -34.64 -13.18
N GLY A 278 0.63 -33.74 -12.19
CA GLY A 278 1.13 -34.05 -10.85
C GLY A 278 2.67 -34.08 -10.72
N SER A 279 3.41 -33.94 -11.83
CA SER A 279 4.87 -33.89 -11.79
C SER A 279 5.38 -32.55 -11.21
N HIS A 280 6.64 -32.53 -10.79
CA HIS A 280 7.34 -31.30 -10.38
C HIS A 280 8.49 -30.99 -11.33
N THR A 281 8.84 -29.71 -11.43
CA THR A 281 10.02 -29.31 -12.19
C THR A 281 11.31 -29.80 -11.52
N GLN A 282 12.33 -30.08 -12.32
CA GLN A 282 13.69 -30.36 -11.84
C GLN A 282 14.49 -29.08 -11.53
N TYR A 283 13.96 -27.91 -11.91
CA TYR A 283 14.62 -26.63 -11.71
C TYR A 283 14.13 -25.96 -10.43
N ALA A 284 14.92 -25.03 -9.88
CA ALA A 284 14.36 -24.09 -8.92
C ALA A 284 13.29 -23.27 -9.62
N GLU A 285 12.14 -23.05 -8.99
CA GLU A 285 11.01 -22.35 -9.59
C GLU A 285 10.50 -21.28 -8.64
N VAL A 286 10.26 -20.09 -9.17
CA VAL A 286 9.44 -19.07 -8.53
C VAL A 286 8.27 -18.75 -9.45
N LEU A 287 7.08 -18.54 -8.87
CA LEU A 287 5.89 -18.18 -9.64
C LEU A 287 5.10 -17.04 -8.99
N ALA A 288 4.56 -16.17 -9.82
CA ALA A 288 3.69 -15.08 -9.38
C ALA A 288 2.51 -14.88 -10.35
N GLY A 289 1.38 -14.45 -9.80
CA GLY A 289 0.34 -13.79 -10.57
C GLY A 289 0.63 -12.30 -10.70
N GLY A 290 0.28 -11.73 -11.85
CA GLY A 290 0.27 -10.29 -12.07
C GLY A 290 -0.96 -9.84 -12.84
N ALA A 291 -1.13 -8.53 -12.91
CA ALA A 291 -2.19 -7.89 -13.68
C ALA A 291 -1.66 -6.57 -14.24
N VAL A 292 -2.09 -6.22 -15.44
CA VAL A 292 -1.69 -5.01 -16.15
C VAL A 292 -2.90 -4.26 -16.67
N ASP A 293 -2.83 -2.92 -16.70
CA ASP A 293 -3.75 -2.07 -17.46
C ASP A 293 -3.11 -1.55 -18.75
N ASN A 294 -3.85 -0.75 -19.54
CA ASN A 294 -3.41 -0.22 -20.83
C ASN A 294 -2.30 0.86 -20.74
N THR A 295 -1.95 1.30 -19.52
CA THR A 295 -0.91 2.30 -19.25
C THR A 295 0.37 1.70 -18.68
N ASP A 296 0.34 0.42 -18.30
CA ASP A 296 1.48 -0.29 -17.74
C ASP A 296 2.63 -0.46 -18.73
N THR A 297 3.83 -0.58 -18.19
CA THR A 297 5.04 -0.89 -18.97
C THR A 297 5.69 -2.18 -18.51
N PRO A 298 6.42 -2.89 -19.39
CA PRO A 298 7.13 -4.11 -19.01
C PRO A 298 8.11 -3.91 -17.84
N SER A 299 8.85 -2.79 -17.83
CA SER A 299 9.82 -2.48 -16.77
C SER A 299 9.17 -2.28 -15.40
N VAL A 300 8.02 -1.59 -15.36
CA VAL A 300 7.25 -1.40 -14.12
C VAL A 300 6.72 -2.74 -13.60
N GLN A 301 6.18 -3.57 -14.49
CA GLN A 301 5.64 -4.88 -14.12
C GLN A 301 6.72 -5.85 -13.65
N ALA A 302 7.87 -5.89 -14.32
CA ALA A 302 9.05 -6.63 -13.88
C ALA A 302 9.45 -6.25 -12.46
N LYS A 303 9.52 -4.94 -12.20
CA LYS A 303 9.88 -4.40 -10.88
C LYS A 303 8.91 -4.81 -9.79
N ILE A 304 7.61 -4.74 -10.07
CA ILE A 304 6.57 -5.12 -9.10
C ILE A 304 6.71 -6.60 -8.74
N ARG A 305 6.87 -7.48 -9.73
CA ARG A 305 7.01 -8.92 -9.46
C ARG A 305 8.29 -9.23 -8.71
N LEU A 306 9.41 -8.62 -9.11
CA LEU A 306 10.69 -8.78 -8.41
C LEU A 306 10.60 -8.29 -6.96
N ASP A 307 10.08 -7.09 -6.71
CA ASP A 307 9.96 -6.55 -5.35
C ASP A 307 9.05 -7.43 -4.48
N ASN A 308 8.01 -8.05 -5.05
CA ASN A 308 7.16 -8.98 -4.32
C ASN A 308 7.92 -10.23 -3.87
N PHE A 309 8.68 -10.85 -4.78
CA PHE A 309 9.51 -12.00 -4.40
C PHE A 309 10.57 -11.63 -3.35
N ILE A 310 11.22 -10.47 -3.48
CA ILE A 310 12.34 -10.11 -2.61
C ILE A 310 11.87 -9.59 -1.25
N TYR A 311 10.79 -8.82 -1.19
CA TYR A 311 10.41 -8.05 0.01
C TYR A 311 9.02 -8.37 0.56
N HIS A 312 8.19 -9.14 -0.16
CA HIS A 312 6.81 -9.42 0.24
C HIS A 312 6.45 -10.92 0.17
N ASP A 313 7.44 -11.80 0.28
CA ASP A 313 7.30 -13.25 0.13
C ASP A 313 7.25 -14.02 1.47
N ALA A 314 6.89 -13.32 2.55
CA ALA A 314 6.83 -13.94 3.89
C ALA A 314 5.84 -15.12 3.97
N GLY A 315 4.80 -15.12 3.13
CA GLY A 315 3.82 -16.21 3.03
C GLY A 315 4.42 -17.51 2.47
N SER A 316 5.46 -17.40 1.66
CA SER A 316 6.24 -18.54 1.15
C SER A 316 7.53 -18.74 1.94
N ASN A 317 7.57 -18.28 3.19
CA ASN A 317 8.74 -18.32 4.05
C ASN A 317 10.02 -17.74 3.39
N TRP A 318 9.83 -16.80 2.44
CA TRP A 318 10.89 -16.18 1.65
C TRP A 318 11.66 -17.10 0.70
N GLU A 319 11.15 -18.29 0.40
CA GLU A 319 11.83 -19.23 -0.49
C GLU A 319 12.07 -18.64 -1.88
N HIS A 320 11.16 -17.82 -2.42
CA HIS A 320 11.38 -17.20 -3.73
C HIS A 320 12.55 -16.22 -3.70
N ARG A 321 12.67 -15.39 -2.65
CA ARG A 321 13.83 -14.50 -2.48
C ARG A 321 15.12 -15.30 -2.43
N ASP A 322 15.12 -16.35 -1.62
CA ASP A 322 16.32 -17.12 -1.35
C ASP A 322 16.77 -17.88 -2.62
N ILE A 323 15.84 -18.37 -3.44
CA ILE A 323 16.10 -18.89 -4.79
C ILE A 323 16.72 -17.80 -5.70
N LEU A 324 16.05 -16.65 -5.84
CA LEU A 324 16.46 -15.59 -6.77
C LEU A 324 17.81 -14.95 -6.39
N LEU A 325 18.17 -14.93 -5.11
CA LEU A 325 19.42 -14.40 -4.59
C LEU A 325 20.45 -15.48 -4.23
N SER A 326 20.19 -16.75 -4.56
CA SER A 326 21.16 -17.82 -4.33
C SER A 326 22.37 -17.66 -5.26
N SER A 327 23.57 -17.89 -4.71
CA SER A 327 24.81 -17.95 -5.49
C SER A 327 24.98 -19.27 -6.23
N GLN A 328 24.16 -20.29 -5.94
CA GLN A 328 24.28 -21.62 -6.55
C GLN A 328 23.81 -21.67 -8.00
N TYR A 329 22.88 -20.79 -8.37
CA TYR A 329 22.35 -20.72 -9.73
C TYR A 329 23.16 -19.75 -10.58
N THR A 330 23.36 -20.13 -11.83
CA THR A 330 24.11 -19.34 -12.82
C THR A 330 23.27 -18.98 -14.04
N LYS A 331 22.15 -19.68 -14.23
CA LYS A 331 21.26 -19.50 -15.38
C LYS A 331 19.82 -19.27 -14.96
N ILE A 332 19.09 -18.52 -15.78
CA ILE A 332 17.67 -18.22 -15.58
C ILE A 332 16.90 -18.28 -16.89
N GLY A 333 15.65 -18.72 -16.82
CA GLY A 333 14.64 -18.52 -17.85
C GLY A 333 13.38 -17.94 -17.21
N VAL A 334 12.78 -16.93 -17.83
CA VAL A 334 11.55 -16.28 -17.34
C VAL A 334 10.47 -16.39 -18.40
N GLY A 335 9.29 -16.83 -18.02
CA GLY A 335 8.15 -17.00 -18.92
C GLY A 335 6.91 -16.26 -18.45
N ILE A 336 6.21 -15.63 -19.39
CA ILE A 336 4.91 -14.98 -19.17
C ILE A 336 3.80 -15.69 -19.96
N ALA A 337 2.66 -15.90 -19.32
CA ALA A 337 1.42 -16.30 -20.00
C ALA A 337 0.27 -15.40 -19.57
N TRP A 338 -0.52 -14.93 -20.55
CA TRP A 338 -1.66 -14.05 -20.31
C TRP A 338 -2.92 -14.85 -19.96
N ASN A 339 -3.70 -14.34 -19.02
CA ASN A 339 -5.06 -14.83 -18.81
C ASN A 339 -5.89 -14.63 -20.09
N PRO A 340 -6.79 -15.56 -20.42
CA PRO A 340 -7.58 -15.46 -21.65
C PRO A 340 -8.45 -14.19 -21.67
N ASN A 341 -8.98 -13.83 -20.49
CA ASN A 341 -9.91 -12.72 -20.32
C ASN A 341 -9.34 -11.66 -19.37
N SER A 342 -9.59 -10.39 -19.69
CA SER A 342 -9.43 -9.28 -18.76
C SER A 342 -10.61 -9.22 -17.79
N SER A 343 -10.40 -8.67 -16.59
CA SER A 343 -11.44 -8.43 -15.60
C SER A 343 -11.20 -7.08 -14.92
N ASN A 344 -12.27 -6.30 -14.70
CA ASN A 344 -12.23 -5.01 -14.00
C ASN A 344 -11.20 -4.01 -14.54
N GLY A 345 -11.00 -3.96 -15.87
CA GLY A 345 -10.02 -3.05 -16.47
C GLY A 345 -8.56 -3.49 -16.30
N PHE A 346 -8.32 -4.78 -16.02
CA PHE A 346 -6.99 -5.36 -15.96
C PHE A 346 -6.90 -6.67 -16.74
N LEU A 347 -5.76 -6.90 -17.38
CA LEU A 347 -5.39 -8.17 -17.97
C LEU A 347 -4.44 -8.94 -17.03
N GLY A 348 -4.87 -10.10 -16.56
CA GLY A 348 -4.03 -10.94 -15.68
C GLY A 348 -2.94 -11.69 -16.45
N TYR A 349 -1.86 -12.06 -15.77
CA TYR A 349 -0.81 -12.94 -16.28
C TYR A 349 -0.19 -13.82 -15.19
N ARG A 350 0.52 -14.85 -15.64
CA ARG A 350 1.41 -15.69 -14.82
C ARG A 350 2.84 -15.43 -15.23
N LEU A 351 3.70 -15.25 -14.23
CA LEU A 351 5.15 -15.19 -14.38
C LEU A 351 5.76 -16.41 -13.70
N ILE A 352 6.58 -17.13 -14.45
CA ILE A 352 7.45 -18.19 -13.93
C ILE A 352 8.89 -17.77 -14.16
N ALA A 353 9.77 -17.99 -13.18
CA ALA A 353 11.20 -18.00 -13.42
C ALA A 353 11.80 -19.31 -12.91
N ASN A 354 12.52 -20.00 -13.81
CA ASN A 354 13.24 -21.22 -13.50
C ASN A 354 14.75 -20.96 -13.48
N LEU A 355 15.45 -21.57 -12.52
CA LEU A 355 16.89 -21.36 -12.30
C LEU A 355 17.64 -22.70 -12.21
N LYS A 356 18.87 -22.72 -12.72
CA LYS A 356 19.79 -23.86 -12.65
C LYS A 356 21.25 -23.44 -12.50
#